data_AF-A0A950T903-F1
#
_entry.id   AF-A0A950T903-F1
#
_cell.length_a   1.000
_cell.length_b   1.000
_cell.length_c   1.000
_cell.angle_alpha   90.00
_cell.angle_beta   90.00
_cell.angle_gamma   90.00
#
_symmetry.space_group_name_H-M   'P 1'
#
loop_
_entity.id
_entity.type
_entity.pdbx_description
1 polymer ?
#
loop_
_entity_poly.entity_id
_entity_poly.type
_entity_poly.pdbx_seq_one_letter_code
_entity_poly.pdbx_strand_id
1 'polypeptide(L)'
;MSDGTTSATMMRVACSFAEDLARFPQRGLRSDRLSVYEQWSLSWAEALGNETRRGLEVLRSGESVEGARRFAAGHGRHGSASDL
;
A
#
# COMPACT_ATOMS: atom_id res chain seq x y z
N MET A 1 11.94 20.17 25.17
CA MET A 1 10.60 19.81 25.67
C MET A 1 9.64 19.97 24.50
N SER A 2 9.09 18.88 23.97
CA SER A 2 7.98 18.96 23.00
C SER A 2 6.77 19.51 23.74
N ASP A 3 6.23 20.65 23.33
CA ASP A 3 4.98 21.14 23.91
C ASP A 3 3.81 20.21 23.54
N GLY A 4 2.72 20.26 24.31
CA GLY A 4 1.55 19.42 24.09
C GLY A 4 0.89 19.64 22.72
N THR A 5 1.06 20.83 22.14
CA THR A 5 0.56 21.22 20.82
C THR A 5 1.24 20.43 19.70
N THR A 6 2.54 20.20 19.82
CA THR A 6 3.34 19.43 18.85
C THR A 6 2.91 17.96 18.85
N SER A 7 2.76 17.36 20.02
CA SER A 7 2.31 15.95 20.15
C SER A 7 0.90 15.74 19.58
N ALA A 8 -0.04 16.64 19.89
CA ALA A 8 -1.39 16.59 19.33
C ALA A 8 -1.40 16.74 17.80
N THR A 9 -0.53 17.59 17.26
CA THR A 9 -0.41 17.78 15.80
C THR A 9 0.20 16.56 15.11
N MET A 10 1.24 15.95 15.68
CA MET A 10 1.82 14.71 15.17
C MET A 10 0.80 13.58 15.11
N MET A 11 -0.02 13.43 16.17
CA MET A 11 -1.09 12.42 16.19
C MET A 11 -2.10 12.64 15.08
N ARG A 12 -2.60 13.87 14.91
CA ARG A 12 -3.57 14.18 13.83
C ARG A 12 -3.01 13.86 12.45
N VAL A 13 -1.74 14.22 12.19
CA VAL A 13 -1.08 13.93 10.92
C VAL A 13 -0.91 12.42 10.72
N ALA A 14 -0.49 11.68 11.76
CA ALA A 14 -0.35 10.24 11.70
C ALA A 14 -1.69 9.53 11.43
N CYS A 15 -2.78 9.96 12.07
CA CYS A 15 -4.12 9.43 11.83
C CYS A 15 -4.60 9.71 10.40
N SER A 16 -4.46 10.96 9.92
CA SER A 16 -4.82 11.32 8.55
C SER A 16 -4.05 10.49 7.52
N PHE A 17 -2.76 10.27 7.75
CA PHE A 17 -1.96 9.42 6.87
C PHE A 17 -2.37 7.95 6.93
N ALA A 18 -2.72 7.44 8.11
CA ALA A 18 -3.24 6.09 8.26
C ALA A 18 -4.57 5.90 7.55
N GLU A 19 -5.45 6.90 7.57
CA GLU A 19 -6.71 6.92 6.82
C GLU A 19 -6.44 6.89 5.31
N ASP A 20 -5.48 7.67 4.81
CA ASP A 20 -5.08 7.61 3.40
C ASP A 20 -4.55 6.23 3.00
N LEU A 21 -3.69 5.62 3.83
CA LEU A 21 -3.19 4.26 3.59
C LEU A 21 -4.30 3.21 3.58
N ALA A 22 -5.32 3.38 4.42
CA ALA A 22 -6.46 2.46 4.51
C ALA A 22 -7.33 2.45 3.25
N ARG A 23 -7.24 3.48 2.40
CA ARG A 23 -8.02 3.62 1.17
C ARG A 23 -7.41 2.89 -0.03
N PHE A 24 -6.15 2.49 0.04
CA PHE A 24 -5.54 1.69 -1.02
C PHE A 24 -6.06 0.25 -1.04
N PRO A 25 -5.94 -0.45 -2.18
CA PRO A 25 -6.14 -1.89 -2.25
C PRO A 25 -5.28 -2.62 -1.20
N GLN A 26 -5.94 -3.18 -0.20
CA GLN A 26 -5.28 -3.61 1.03
C GLN A 26 -4.46 -4.89 0.83
N ARG A 27 -4.79 -5.75 -0.15
CA ARG A 27 -3.98 -6.96 -0.38
C ARG A 27 -2.65 -6.59 -1.01
N GLY A 28 -2.65 -5.74 -2.03
CA GLY A 28 -1.43 -5.18 -2.62
C GLY A 28 -0.56 -4.48 -1.58
N LEU A 29 -1.10 -3.48 -0.88
CA LEU A 29 -0.35 -2.70 0.11
C LEU A 29 0.29 -3.59 1.20
N ARG A 30 -0.47 -4.57 1.72
CA ARG A 30 0.04 -5.47 2.77
C ARG A 30 1.03 -6.49 2.22
N SER A 31 0.84 -6.96 0.99
CA SER A 31 1.76 -7.85 0.29
C SER A 31 3.14 -7.19 0.12
N ASP A 32 3.16 -5.96 -0.38
CA ASP A 32 4.39 -5.19 -0.60
C ASP A 32 5.10 -4.93 0.74
N ARG A 33 4.35 -4.51 1.76
CA ARG A 33 4.89 -4.31 3.11
C ARG A 33 5.55 -5.59 3.66
N LEU A 34 4.93 -6.75 3.45
CA LEU A 34 5.46 -8.02 3.93
C LEU A 34 6.71 -8.44 3.13
N SER A 35 6.74 -8.20 1.82
CA SER A 35 7.95 -8.41 0.99
C SER A 35 9.15 -7.61 1.53
N VAL A 36 8.93 -6.34 1.89
CA VAL A 36 9.95 -5.45 2.48
C VAL A 36 10.48 -5.96 3.82
N TYR A 37 9.63 -6.58 4.66
CA TYR A 37 10.08 -7.14 5.94
C TYR A 37 10.88 -8.44 5.77
N GLU A 38 10.52 -9.27 4.80
CA GLU A 38 11.13 -10.59 4.61
C GLU A 38 12.45 -10.56 3.85
N GLN A 39 12.69 -9.55 3.02
CA GLN A 39 13.87 -9.52 2.15
C GLN A 39 15.20 -9.42 2.88
N TRP A 40 15.25 -8.90 4.12
CA TRP A 40 16.50 -8.59 4.82
C TRP A 40 17.41 -9.79 5.06
N SER A 41 16.87 -11.01 5.07
CA SER A 41 17.63 -12.25 5.26
C SER A 41 17.83 -13.04 3.97
N LEU A 42 17.37 -12.51 2.84
CA LEU A 42 17.40 -13.17 1.53
C LEU A 42 18.52 -12.59 0.67
N SER A 43 19.10 -13.43 -0.20
CA SER A 43 19.89 -12.91 -1.32
C SER A 43 19.00 -12.13 -2.28
N TRP A 44 19.60 -11.35 -3.17
CA TRP A 44 18.86 -10.57 -4.16
C TRP A 44 17.91 -11.42 -5.02
N ALA A 45 18.38 -12.59 -5.49
CA ALA A 45 17.57 -13.49 -6.32
C ALA A 45 16.38 -14.09 -5.54
N GLU A 46 16.60 -14.45 -4.27
CA GLU A 46 15.55 -14.98 -3.40
C GLU A 46 14.52 -13.90 -3.04
N ALA A 47 14.97 -12.67 -2.77
CA ALA A 47 14.09 -11.53 -2.49
C ALA A 47 13.17 -11.23 -3.68
N LEU A 48 13.72 -11.21 -4.91
CA LEU A 48 12.94 -11.01 -6.13
C LEU A 48 11.95 -12.17 -6.37
N GLY A 49 12.37 -13.40 -6.09
CA GLY A 49 11.48 -14.58 -6.13
C GLY A 49 10.33 -14.47 -5.11
N ASN A 50 10.62 -13.98 -3.90
CA ASN A 50 9.63 -13.74 -2.86
C ASN A 50 8.63 -12.65 -3.28
N GLU A 51 9.12 -11.51 -3.76
CA GLU A 51 8.29 -10.41 -4.28
C GLU A 51 7.36 -10.90 -5.39
N THR A 52 7.89 -11.67 -6.35
CA THR A 52 7.11 -12.23 -7.46
C THR A 52 6.01 -13.16 -6.97
N ARG A 53 6.33 -14.09 -6.05
CA ARG A 53 5.34 -15.02 -5.48
C ARG A 53 4.20 -14.27 -4.81
N ARG A 54 4.53 -13.23 -4.02
CA ARG A 54 3.55 -12.39 -3.32
C ARG A 54 2.69 -11.57 -4.28
N GLY A 55 3.29 -10.96 -5.30
CA GLY A 55 2.56 -10.26 -6.36
C GLY A 55 1.57 -11.17 -7.09
N LEU A 56 1.95 -12.42 -7.37
CA LEU A 56 1.06 -13.41 -7.99
C LEU A 56 -0.14 -13.76 -7.08
N GLU A 57 0.03 -13.80 -5.76
CA GLU A 57 -1.09 -14.00 -4.81
C GLU A 57 -2.07 -12.83 -4.85
N VAL A 58 -1.58 -11.58 -4.96
CA VAL A 58 -2.43 -10.40 -5.14
C VAL A 58 -3.20 -10.46 -6.45
N LEU A 59 -2.53 -10.79 -7.56
CA LEU A 59 -3.17 -10.95 -8.88
C LEU A 59 -4.28 -12.01 -8.85
N ARG A 60 -4.00 -13.17 -8.26
CA ARG A 60 -4.99 -14.28 -8.11
C ARG A 60 -6.18 -13.89 -7.25
N SER A 61 -6.03 -12.91 -6.35
CA SER A 61 -7.13 -12.43 -5.51
C SER A 61 -8.19 -11.62 -6.27
N GLY A 62 -7.89 -11.21 -7.51
CA GLY A 62 -8.77 -10.38 -8.35
C GLY A 62 -8.71 -8.88 -8.08
N GLU A 63 -8.04 -8.45 -6.99
CA GLU A 63 -7.93 -7.04 -6.60
C GLU A 63 -7.30 -6.17 -7.71
N SER A 64 -6.26 -6.67 -8.38
CA SER A 64 -5.61 -5.96 -9.48
C SER A 64 -6.50 -5.82 -10.72
N VAL A 65 -7.35 -6.81 -11.01
CA VAL A 65 -8.29 -6.77 -12.13
C VAL A 65 -9.37 -5.72 -11.87
N GLU A 66 -9.87 -5.65 -10.64
CA GLU A 66 -10.84 -4.63 -10.24
C GLU A 66 -10.26 -3.22 -10.33
N GLY A 67 -9.04 -3.03 -9.80
CA GLY A 67 -8.32 -1.75 -9.93
C GLY A 67 -8.13 -1.35 -11.39
N ALA A 68 -7.72 -2.29 -12.26
CA ALA A 68 -7.56 -2.04 -13.68
C ALA A 68 -8.87 -1.64 -14.38
N ARG A 69 -10.01 -2.27 -14.01
CA ARG A 69 -11.33 -1.91 -14.54
C ARG A 69 -11.74 -0.49 -14.15
N ARG A 70 -11.58 -0.13 -12.87
CA ARG A 70 -11.87 1.22 -12.36
C ARG A 70 -11.00 2.27 -13.06
N PHE A 71 -9.72 1.97 -13.22
CA PHE A 71 -8.79 2.84 -13.95
C PHE A 71 -9.18 3.00 -15.43
N ALA A 72 -9.58 1.91 -16.09
CA ALA A 72 -10.08 1.95 -17.46
C ALA A 72 -11.34 2.82 -17.61
N ALA A 73 -12.23 2.78 -16.61
CA ALA A 73 -13.44 3.59 -16.51
C ALA A 73 -13.16 5.07 -16.15
N GLY A 74 -11.91 5.45 -15.86
CA GLY A 74 -11.49 6.84 -15.65
C GLY A 74 -11.21 7.22 -14.19
N HIS A 75 -11.45 6.32 -13.24
CA HIS A 75 -11.10 6.55 -11.83
C HIS A 75 -9.57 6.61 -11.65
N GLY A 76 -9.08 7.56 -10.86
CA GLY A 76 -7.65 7.73 -10.58
C GLY A 76 -6.82 8.38 -11.71
N ARG A 77 -7.37 8.66 -12.90
CA ARG A 77 -6.63 9.29 -14.01
C ARG A 77 -6.20 10.73 -13.75
N HIS A 78 -6.86 11.42 -12.83
CA HIS A 78 -6.61 12.82 -12.50
C HIS A 78 -5.87 12.99 -11.16
N GLY A 79 -5.25 11.92 -10.65
CA GLY A 79 -4.55 11.94 -9.36
C GLY A 79 -5.48 12.03 -8.14
N SER A 80 -6.80 12.05 -8.32
CA SER A 80 -7.73 11.95 -7.20
C SER A 80 -7.77 10.53 -6.68
N ALA A 81 -7.31 10.35 -5.45
CA ALA A 81 -7.47 9.10 -4.73
C ALA A 81 -8.92 8.88 -4.28
N SER A 82 -9.82 9.87 -4.38
CA SER A 82 -11.24 9.79 -3.94
C SER A 82 -11.96 8.54 -4.42
N ASP A 83 -11.53 8.02 -5.57
CA ASP A 83 -12.15 6.94 -6.30
C ASP A 83 -11.30 5.65 -6.32
N LEU A 84 -10.36 5.48 -5.38
CA LEU A 84 -9.68 4.20 -5.08
C LEU A 84 -10.52 3.32 -4.15
#